data_AF-A0A536ZUR6-F1
#
_entry.id   AF-A0A536ZUR6-F1
#
_cell.length_a   1.000
_cell.length_b   1.000
_cell.length_c   1.000
_cell.angle_alpha   90.00
_cell.angle_beta   90.00
_cell.angle_gamma   90.00
#
_symmetry.space_group_name_H-M   'P 1'
#
loop_
_entity.id
_entity.type
_entity.pdbx_description
1 polymer ?
#
loop_
_entity_poly.entity_id
_entity_poly.type
_entity_poly.pdbx_seq_one_letter_code
_entity_poly.pdbx_strand_id
1 'polypeptide(L)'
;MHPAFAPYAHCLDAPGGLGEVPTIATLNRVAATSRLSLPNGKALQFETAPARRSGALAYERRIADEGVIEFRVGHWHDFANALVWLAFPLIKAALNAVHLREGRETTANARSRARDAATLVDEAGLIFACVDSDLIALLRAWQWHELFWAKRDAVAQRVHAIVVGHGLLEKLRAPYRALTAQALIVDVATSDVDAAAAASIRAPGFAPDELTPLPVAALPGWDTEQAGERLFDDREVFRVKR
;
A
#
# COMPACT_ATOMS: atom_id res chain seq x y z
N MET A 1 -17.13 -1.01 -8.23
CA MET A 1 -15.67 -1.01 -8.02
C MET A 1 -15.43 -0.78 -6.54
N HIS A 2 -14.57 -1.56 -5.89
CA HIS A 2 -14.28 -1.39 -4.46
C HIS A 2 -13.63 -0.01 -4.21
N PRO A 3 -13.96 0.74 -3.13
CA PRO A 3 -13.46 2.10 -2.91
C PRO A 3 -11.93 2.25 -2.91
N ALA A 4 -11.21 1.20 -2.50
CA ALA A 4 -9.74 1.16 -2.53
C ALA A 4 -9.10 1.40 -3.90
N PHE A 5 -9.85 1.24 -5.00
CA PHE A 5 -9.34 1.48 -6.35
C PHE A 5 -9.53 2.94 -6.83
N ALA A 6 -10.27 3.77 -6.09
CA ALA A 6 -10.51 5.16 -6.46
C ALA A 6 -9.22 5.99 -6.65
N PRO A 7 -8.17 5.87 -5.81
CA PRO A 7 -6.91 6.59 -6.01
C PRO A 7 -6.19 6.24 -7.33
N TYR A 8 -6.51 5.07 -7.89
CA TYR A 8 -5.88 4.54 -9.09
C TYR A 8 -6.67 4.82 -10.37
N ALA A 9 -7.83 5.49 -10.28
CA ALA A 9 -8.72 5.70 -11.42
C ALA A 9 -8.01 6.28 -12.65
N HIS A 10 -7.14 7.28 -12.45
CA HIS A 10 -6.36 7.90 -13.52
C HIS A 10 -5.37 6.95 -14.22
N CYS A 11 -4.92 5.88 -13.54
CA CYS A 11 -4.12 4.81 -14.14
C CYS A 11 -4.98 3.76 -14.84
N LEU A 12 -6.25 3.66 -14.45
CA LEU A 12 -7.22 2.65 -14.88
C LEU A 12 -8.08 3.10 -16.07
N ASP A 13 -8.04 4.39 -16.45
CA ASP A 13 -8.74 4.94 -17.62
C ASP A 13 -8.16 4.46 -18.98
N ALA A 14 -7.35 3.40 -18.98
CA ALA A 14 -7.05 2.62 -20.18
C ALA A 14 -8.27 1.76 -20.57
N PRO A 15 -8.56 1.60 -21.88
CA PRO A 15 -9.72 0.82 -22.33
C PRO A 15 -9.68 -0.62 -21.78
N GLY A 16 -10.63 -0.97 -20.91
CA GLY A 16 -10.77 -2.31 -20.29
C GLY A 16 -11.24 -2.33 -18.82
N GLY A 17 -11.05 -1.23 -18.08
CA GLY A 17 -11.37 -1.16 -16.64
C GLY A 17 -10.57 -2.17 -15.80
N LEU A 18 -10.96 -2.40 -14.53
CA LEU A 18 -10.31 -3.40 -13.64
C LEU A 18 -10.49 -4.87 -14.09
N GLY A 19 -11.19 -5.11 -15.21
CA GLY A 19 -11.51 -6.46 -15.70
C GLY A 19 -10.36 -7.13 -16.44
N GLU A 20 -9.48 -6.35 -17.07
CA GLU A 20 -8.37 -6.85 -17.89
C GLU A 20 -7.04 -6.24 -17.45
N VAL A 21 -6.03 -7.09 -17.30
CA VAL A 21 -4.66 -6.66 -17.00
C VAL A 21 -4.08 -5.98 -18.25
N PRO A 22 -3.62 -4.72 -18.17
CA PRO A 22 -3.16 -3.98 -19.32
C PRO A 22 -1.85 -4.55 -19.90
N THR A 23 -1.56 -4.19 -21.14
CA THR A 23 -0.27 -4.49 -21.77
C THR A 23 0.84 -3.62 -21.19
N ILE A 24 2.09 -4.11 -21.25
CA ILE A 24 3.29 -3.35 -20.86
C ILE A 24 3.37 -2.01 -21.59
N ALA A 25 3.03 -1.97 -22.89
CA ALA A 25 3.01 -0.74 -23.67
C ALA A 25 2.03 0.31 -23.11
N THR A 26 0.91 -0.14 -22.53
CA THR A 26 -0.05 0.75 -21.88
C THR A 26 0.50 1.31 -20.57
N LEU A 27 1.10 0.47 -19.74
CA LEU A 27 1.76 0.91 -18.49
C LEU A 27 2.87 1.93 -18.77
N ASN A 28 3.73 1.65 -19.77
CA ASN A 28 4.81 2.56 -20.16
C ASN A 28 4.29 3.90 -20.72
N ARG A 29 3.17 3.88 -21.45
CA ARG A 29 2.53 5.12 -21.91
C ARG A 29 2.00 5.96 -20.75
N VAL A 30 1.39 5.33 -19.74
CA VAL A 30 0.93 6.05 -18.53
C VAL A 30 2.13 6.63 -17.79
N ALA A 31 3.17 5.84 -17.53
CA ALA A 31 4.40 6.29 -16.86
C ALA A 31 5.06 7.47 -17.59
N ALA A 32 5.16 7.40 -18.92
CA ALA A 32 5.75 8.46 -19.74
C ALA A 32 4.89 9.74 -19.78
N THR A 33 3.57 9.61 -19.89
CA THR A 33 2.64 10.75 -19.92
C THR A 33 2.67 11.50 -18.59
N SER A 34 2.73 10.77 -17.48
CA SER A 34 2.88 11.31 -16.13
C SER A 34 4.32 11.72 -15.78
N ARG A 35 5.28 11.51 -16.70
CA ARG A 35 6.71 11.80 -16.52
C ARG A 35 7.30 11.20 -15.24
N LEU A 36 6.89 9.96 -14.91
CA LEU A 36 7.32 9.31 -13.68
C LEU A 36 8.80 8.93 -13.74
N SER A 37 9.52 9.29 -12.69
CA SER A 37 10.92 8.95 -12.51
C SER A 37 11.21 8.60 -11.06
N LEU A 38 12.18 7.71 -10.86
CA LEU A 38 12.79 7.49 -9.56
C LEU A 38 13.49 8.76 -9.05
N PRO A 39 13.77 8.87 -7.74
CA PRO A 39 14.46 10.03 -7.16
C PRO A 39 15.84 10.34 -7.78
N ASN A 40 16.48 9.36 -8.44
CA ASN A 40 17.73 9.54 -9.17
C ASN A 40 17.55 9.99 -10.63
N GLY A 41 16.32 10.33 -11.05
CA GLY A 41 15.98 10.80 -12.39
C GLY A 41 15.81 9.69 -13.44
N LYS A 42 15.95 8.40 -13.08
CA LYS A 42 15.67 7.29 -14.01
C LYS A 42 14.17 7.22 -14.29
N ALA A 43 13.80 7.24 -15.57
CA ALA A 43 12.41 7.07 -15.99
C ALA A 43 11.89 5.69 -15.54
N LEU A 44 10.66 5.66 -15.06
CA LEU A 44 10.00 4.42 -14.70
C LEU A 44 9.56 3.66 -15.96
N GLN A 45 9.90 2.39 -16.06
CA GLN A 45 9.51 1.55 -17.17
C GLN A 45 9.16 0.13 -16.71
N PHE A 46 8.25 -0.49 -17.44
CA PHE A 46 7.79 -1.85 -17.25
C PHE A 46 8.34 -2.73 -18.37
N GLU A 47 8.81 -3.90 -17.99
CA GLU A 47 9.33 -4.90 -18.93
C GLU A 47 8.82 -6.30 -18.59
N THR A 48 8.85 -7.19 -19.56
CA THR A 48 8.47 -8.58 -19.36
C THR A 48 9.37 -9.21 -18.30
N ALA A 49 8.77 -9.82 -17.28
CA ALA A 49 9.53 -10.55 -16.27
C ALA A 49 10.35 -11.69 -16.94
N PRO A 50 11.60 -11.92 -16.50
CA PRO A 50 12.42 -12.99 -17.04
C PRO A 50 11.81 -14.37 -16.73
N ALA A 51 12.07 -15.36 -17.59
CA ALA A 51 11.56 -16.72 -17.41
C ALA A 51 11.99 -17.36 -16.08
N ARG A 52 13.19 -17.01 -15.59
CA ARG A 52 13.67 -17.36 -14.25
C ARG A 52 13.68 -16.09 -13.39
N ARG A 53 13.00 -16.14 -12.25
CA ARG A 53 12.97 -15.02 -11.31
C ARG A 53 14.38 -14.70 -10.79
N SER A 54 14.72 -13.43 -10.86
CA SER A 54 15.87 -12.87 -10.16
C SER A 54 15.70 -13.04 -8.64
N GLY A 55 16.81 -13.08 -7.90
CA GLY A 55 16.72 -12.96 -6.44
C GLY A 55 16.13 -11.60 -6.05
N ALA A 56 15.39 -11.54 -4.94
CA ALA A 56 14.70 -10.31 -4.52
C ALA A 56 15.63 -9.08 -4.49
N LEU A 57 16.85 -9.23 -3.97
CA LEU A 57 17.82 -8.11 -3.96
C LEU A 57 18.23 -7.65 -5.36
N ALA A 58 18.41 -8.58 -6.30
CA ALA A 58 18.78 -8.25 -7.68
C ALA A 58 17.63 -7.52 -8.40
N TYR A 59 16.38 -7.93 -8.12
CA TYR A 59 15.20 -7.23 -8.59
C TYR A 59 15.13 -5.79 -8.06
N GLU A 60 15.30 -5.59 -6.75
CA GLU A 60 15.32 -4.24 -6.15
C GLU A 60 16.47 -3.38 -6.71
N ARG A 61 17.62 -4.00 -6.98
CA ARG A 61 18.80 -3.32 -7.57
C ARG A 61 18.49 -2.84 -8.98
N ARG A 62 17.85 -3.69 -9.79
CA ARG A 62 17.45 -3.36 -11.16
C ARG A 62 16.47 -2.21 -11.20
N ILE A 63 15.49 -2.17 -10.30
CA ILE A 63 14.61 -1.00 -10.15
C ILE A 63 15.45 0.24 -9.88
N ALA A 64 16.30 0.24 -8.84
CA ALA A 64 17.05 1.44 -8.46
C ALA A 64 18.00 1.94 -9.55
N ASP A 65 18.69 1.04 -10.24
CA ASP A 65 19.74 1.41 -11.20
C ASP A 65 19.19 1.71 -12.61
N GLU A 66 18.11 1.02 -13.01
CA GLU A 66 17.59 1.06 -14.37
C GLU A 66 16.16 1.62 -14.47
N GLY A 67 15.42 1.74 -13.37
CA GLY A 67 14.01 2.14 -13.39
C GLY A 67 13.05 1.05 -13.88
N VAL A 68 13.52 -0.21 -13.99
CA VAL A 68 12.76 -1.31 -14.59
C VAL A 68 11.97 -2.08 -13.55
N ILE A 69 10.65 -2.15 -13.75
CA ILE A 69 9.72 -3.00 -13.02
C ILE A 69 9.37 -4.22 -13.88
N GLU A 70 9.58 -5.41 -13.33
CA GLU A 70 9.21 -6.66 -13.98
C GLU A 70 7.70 -6.87 -13.94
N PHE A 71 7.13 -7.26 -15.08
CA PHE A 71 5.69 -7.42 -15.25
C PHE A 71 5.34 -8.70 -16.00
N ARG A 72 4.45 -9.52 -15.43
CA ARG A 72 3.86 -10.68 -16.09
C ARG A 72 2.45 -10.33 -16.57
N VAL A 73 2.26 -10.33 -17.89
CA VAL A 73 0.94 -10.09 -18.51
C VAL A 73 -0.07 -11.12 -17.99
N GLY A 74 -1.24 -10.62 -17.56
CA GLY A 74 -2.29 -11.44 -16.95
C GLY A 74 -2.10 -11.73 -15.45
N HIS A 75 -1.00 -11.32 -14.84
CA HIS A 75 -0.75 -11.53 -13.41
C HIS A 75 -1.23 -10.34 -12.58
N TRP A 76 -2.33 -10.50 -11.85
CA TRP A 76 -2.96 -9.39 -11.14
C TRP A 76 -2.07 -8.78 -10.06
N HIS A 77 -1.31 -9.60 -9.34
CA HIS A 77 -0.35 -9.12 -8.36
C HIS A 77 0.67 -8.12 -8.94
N ASP A 78 1.17 -8.40 -10.15
CA ASP A 78 2.14 -7.53 -10.83
C ASP A 78 1.44 -6.25 -11.31
N PHE A 79 0.17 -6.35 -11.69
CA PHE A 79 -0.66 -5.20 -12.01
C PHE A 79 -0.98 -4.33 -10.80
N ALA A 80 -1.31 -4.91 -9.65
CA ALA A 80 -1.46 -4.18 -8.42
C ALA A 80 -0.16 -3.44 -8.06
N ASN A 81 0.99 -4.11 -8.17
CA ASN A 81 2.29 -3.48 -7.95
C ASN A 81 2.56 -2.33 -8.95
N ALA A 82 2.21 -2.52 -10.23
CA ALA A 82 2.33 -1.48 -11.25
C ALA A 82 1.44 -0.26 -10.95
N LEU A 83 0.19 -0.48 -10.51
CA LEU A 83 -0.72 0.60 -10.11
C LEU A 83 -0.15 1.42 -8.95
N VAL A 84 0.43 0.76 -7.94
CA VAL A 84 1.07 1.46 -6.80
C VAL A 84 2.28 2.26 -7.29
N TRP A 85 3.12 1.71 -8.16
CA TRP A 85 4.25 2.47 -8.74
C TRP A 85 3.81 3.68 -9.56
N LEU A 86 2.71 3.57 -10.30
CA LEU A 86 2.18 4.66 -11.13
C LEU A 86 1.56 5.78 -10.28
N ALA A 87 0.84 5.43 -9.21
CA ALA A 87 0.11 6.40 -8.37
C ALA A 87 0.94 6.93 -7.18
N PHE A 88 1.85 6.12 -6.63
CA PHE A 88 2.62 6.39 -5.42
C PHE A 88 4.12 6.06 -5.59
N PRO A 89 4.80 6.68 -6.57
CA PRO A 89 6.19 6.38 -6.89
C PRO A 89 7.16 6.71 -5.75
N LEU A 90 6.87 7.71 -4.90
CA LEU A 90 7.79 8.09 -3.82
C LEU A 90 7.78 7.06 -2.69
N ILE A 91 6.62 6.52 -2.32
CA ILE A 91 6.49 5.41 -1.37
C ILE A 91 7.26 4.20 -1.89
N LYS A 92 7.01 3.79 -3.14
CA LYS A 92 7.69 2.63 -3.73
C LYS A 92 9.20 2.80 -3.82
N ALA A 93 9.67 4.00 -4.18
CA ALA A 93 11.10 4.31 -4.17
C ALA A 93 11.69 4.30 -2.74
N ALA A 94 10.94 4.72 -1.73
CA ALA A 94 11.38 4.63 -0.33
C ALA A 94 11.51 3.17 0.13
N LEU A 95 10.52 2.32 -0.19
CA LEU A 95 10.55 0.88 0.12
C LEU A 95 11.72 0.18 -0.57
N ASN A 96 11.91 0.43 -1.87
CA ASN A 96 13.04 -0.08 -2.64
C ASN A 96 14.39 0.32 -2.00
N ALA A 97 14.55 1.58 -1.59
CA ALA A 97 15.75 2.05 -0.92
C ALA A 97 16.00 1.33 0.42
N VAL A 98 14.95 1.05 1.21
CA VAL A 98 15.05 0.26 2.44
C VAL A 98 15.48 -1.17 2.12
N HIS A 99 14.87 -1.83 1.13
CA HIS A 99 15.25 -3.19 0.74
C HIS A 99 16.70 -3.29 0.28
N LEU A 100 17.21 -2.29 -0.43
CA LEU A 100 18.61 -2.24 -0.85
C LEU A 100 19.58 -1.99 0.29
N ARG A 101 19.27 -1.05 1.18
CA ARG A 101 20.10 -0.70 2.34
C ARG A 101 20.24 -1.90 3.29
N GLU A 102 19.12 -2.54 3.59
CA GLU A 102 19.01 -3.67 4.52
C GLU A 102 19.25 -5.04 3.83
N GLY A 103 19.51 -5.02 2.53
CA GLY A 103 19.54 -6.20 1.67
C GLY A 103 20.87 -6.94 1.60
N ARG A 104 21.95 -6.43 2.22
CA ARG A 104 23.28 -7.05 2.17
C ARG A 104 23.35 -8.34 2.98
N GLU A 105 24.21 -9.25 2.54
CA GLU A 105 24.42 -10.61 3.04
C GLU A 105 24.35 -10.68 4.56
N THR A 106 23.15 -11.02 5.05
CA THR A 106 22.92 -11.31 6.44
C THR A 106 23.54 -12.68 6.66
N THR A 107 24.69 -12.68 7.31
CA THR A 107 25.09 -13.78 8.18
C THR A 107 23.85 -14.26 8.93
N ALA A 108 23.68 -15.58 8.95
CA ALA A 108 22.44 -16.26 9.33
C ALA A 108 21.72 -15.61 10.53
N ASN A 109 20.42 -15.31 10.33
CA ASN A 109 19.37 -15.07 11.35
C ASN A 109 19.01 -13.65 11.81
N ALA A 110 19.68 -12.56 11.42
CA ALA A 110 19.21 -11.22 11.82
C ALA A 110 18.32 -10.57 10.74
N ARG A 111 17.00 -10.89 10.69
CA ARG A 111 16.07 -10.15 9.82
C ARG A 111 16.08 -8.66 10.21
N SER A 112 16.32 -7.78 9.24
CA SER A 112 16.25 -6.34 9.48
C SER A 112 14.80 -5.94 9.73
N ARG A 113 14.51 -5.38 10.91
CA ARG A 113 13.18 -4.89 11.27
C ARG A 113 12.66 -3.86 10.27
N ALA A 114 13.54 -2.98 9.76
CA ALA A 114 13.16 -2.01 8.74
C ALA A 114 12.77 -2.69 7.43
N ARG A 115 13.47 -3.77 7.04
CA ARG A 115 13.10 -4.57 5.86
C ARG A 115 11.78 -5.32 6.07
N ASP A 116 11.54 -5.85 7.26
CA ASP A 116 10.27 -6.50 7.60
C ASP A 116 9.12 -5.49 7.52
N ALA A 117 9.29 -4.29 8.06
CA ALA A 117 8.31 -3.20 7.96
C ALA A 117 8.07 -2.76 6.50
N ALA A 118 9.13 -2.62 5.71
CA ALA A 118 9.02 -2.30 4.29
C ALA A 118 8.24 -3.39 3.54
N THR A 119 8.50 -4.65 3.83
CA THR A 119 7.77 -5.79 3.23
C THR A 119 6.29 -5.75 3.63
N LEU A 120 5.98 -5.45 4.89
CA LEU A 120 4.61 -5.30 5.38
C LEU A 120 3.87 -4.16 4.70
N VAL A 121 4.50 -2.99 4.54
CA VAL A 121 3.91 -1.85 3.81
C VAL A 121 3.75 -2.18 2.33
N ASP A 122 4.75 -2.79 1.71
CA ASP A 122 4.68 -3.08 0.29
C ASP A 122 3.57 -4.08 -0.05
N GLU A 123 3.32 -5.04 0.85
CA GLU A 123 2.38 -6.11 0.57
C GLU A 123 0.98 -5.90 1.16
N ALA A 124 0.89 -5.28 2.35
CA ALA A 124 -0.36 -5.08 3.07
C ALA A 124 -0.58 -3.64 3.54
N GLY A 125 0.22 -2.68 3.08
CA GLY A 125 0.20 -1.30 3.52
C GLY A 125 -1.11 -0.57 3.22
N LEU A 126 -1.54 0.23 4.19
CA LEU A 126 -2.59 1.23 4.02
C LEU A 126 -2.09 2.54 4.62
N ILE A 127 -2.12 3.62 3.85
CA ILE A 127 -1.87 4.94 4.40
C ILE A 127 -3.14 5.42 5.09
N PHE A 128 -3.04 5.71 6.38
CA PHE A 128 -4.07 6.36 7.18
C PHE A 128 -3.69 7.83 7.29
N ALA A 129 -4.06 8.62 6.28
CA ALA A 129 -3.80 10.05 6.26
C ALA A 129 -4.87 10.78 7.10
N CYS A 130 -4.42 11.38 8.20
CA CYS A 130 -5.28 12.03 9.19
C CYS A 130 -4.44 12.99 10.05
N VAL A 131 -4.99 14.17 10.33
CA VAL A 131 -4.39 15.17 11.24
C VAL A 131 -5.12 15.25 12.59
N ASP A 132 -6.27 14.58 12.71
CA ASP A 132 -7.07 14.53 13.93
C ASP A 132 -6.46 13.56 14.94
N SER A 133 -5.85 14.12 16.00
CA SER A 133 -5.17 13.36 17.05
C SER A 133 -6.06 12.38 17.78
N ASP A 134 -7.36 12.69 17.92
CA ASP A 134 -8.29 11.83 18.65
C ASP A 134 -8.59 10.56 17.84
N LEU A 135 -8.81 10.70 16.53
CA LEU A 135 -9.00 9.56 15.64
C LEU A 135 -7.74 8.68 15.57
N ILE A 136 -6.56 9.30 15.51
CA ILE A 136 -5.27 8.61 15.54
C ILE A 136 -5.08 7.83 16.85
N ALA A 137 -5.43 8.43 17.99
CA ALA A 137 -5.33 7.79 19.30
C ALA A 137 -6.25 6.56 19.39
N LEU A 138 -7.49 6.69 18.92
CA LEU A 138 -8.44 5.57 18.88
C LEU A 138 -7.94 4.43 17.99
N LEU A 139 -7.34 4.75 16.83
CA LEU A 139 -6.75 3.77 15.93
C LEU A 139 -5.62 3.00 16.63
N ARG A 140 -4.68 3.71 17.26
CA ARG A 140 -3.53 3.10 17.98
C ARG A 140 -3.96 2.25 19.18
N ALA A 141 -5.09 2.60 19.80
CA ALA A 141 -5.69 1.90 20.93
C ALA A 141 -6.69 0.80 20.54
N TRP A 142 -6.86 0.52 19.24
CA TRP A 142 -7.79 -0.49 18.71
C TRP A 142 -9.24 -0.30 19.20
N GLN A 143 -9.66 0.96 19.37
CA GLN A 143 -11.03 1.31 19.76
C GLN A 143 -11.94 1.28 18.52
N TRP A 144 -12.09 0.10 17.92
CA TRP A 144 -12.69 -0.06 16.59
C TRP A 144 -14.12 0.47 16.49
N HIS A 145 -14.98 0.11 17.44
CA HIS A 145 -16.37 0.56 17.46
C HIS A 145 -16.45 2.09 17.65
N GLU A 146 -15.73 2.65 18.61
CA GLU A 146 -15.71 4.10 18.83
C GLU A 146 -15.19 4.85 17.58
N LEU A 147 -14.09 4.38 16.99
CA LEU A 147 -13.48 5.01 15.82
C LEU A 147 -14.38 4.92 14.58
N PHE A 148 -14.79 3.71 14.21
CA PHE A 148 -15.38 3.45 12.91
C PHE A 148 -16.91 3.40 12.92
N TRP A 149 -17.55 3.31 14.08
CA TRP A 149 -19.01 3.41 14.22
C TRP A 149 -19.45 4.72 14.86
N ALA A 150 -19.04 4.97 16.12
CA ALA A 150 -19.50 6.14 16.86
C ALA A 150 -19.02 7.45 16.21
N LYS A 151 -17.79 7.47 15.69
CA LYS A 151 -17.18 8.62 14.98
C LYS A 151 -17.15 8.47 13.46
N ARG A 152 -17.99 7.60 12.88
CA ARG A 152 -17.95 7.28 11.43
C ARG A 152 -18.04 8.50 10.51
N ASP A 153 -18.81 9.52 10.87
CA ASP A 153 -18.99 10.72 10.05
C ASP A 153 -17.71 11.58 10.08
N ALA A 154 -17.03 11.65 11.24
CA ALA A 154 -15.73 12.31 11.36
C ALA A 154 -14.65 11.55 10.59
N VAL A 155 -14.65 10.21 10.66
CA VAL A 155 -13.74 9.36 9.86
C VAL A 155 -13.97 9.61 8.37
N ALA A 156 -15.21 9.59 7.89
CA ALA A 156 -15.54 9.82 6.48
C ALA A 156 -15.09 11.21 5.97
N GLN A 157 -15.03 12.21 6.85
CA GLN A 157 -14.64 13.58 6.49
C GLN A 157 -13.13 13.85 6.65
N ARG A 158 -12.45 13.17 7.58
CA ARG A 158 -11.10 13.55 8.04
C ARG A 158 -10.04 12.49 7.81
N VAL A 159 -10.43 11.27 7.44
CA VAL A 159 -9.51 10.15 7.21
C VAL A 159 -9.50 9.79 5.73
N HIS A 160 -8.32 9.82 5.14
CA HIS A 160 -8.09 9.29 3.80
C HIS A 160 -7.33 7.97 3.90
N ALA A 161 -8.06 6.88 3.71
CA ALA A 161 -7.52 5.52 3.72
C ALA A 161 -7.12 5.11 2.29
N ILE A 162 -5.81 4.97 2.05
CA ILE A 162 -5.26 4.68 0.72
C ILE A 162 -4.47 3.38 0.79
N VAL A 163 -4.91 2.35 0.08
CA VAL A 163 -4.16 1.08 -0.01
C VAL A 163 -2.95 1.29 -0.89
N VAL A 164 -1.76 1.01 -0.36
CA VAL A 164 -0.49 1.01 -1.09
C VAL A 164 0.17 -0.36 -1.10
N GLY A 165 -0.34 -1.30 -0.30
CA GLY A 165 0.05 -2.70 -0.32
C GLY A 165 -0.51 -3.41 -1.53
N HIS A 166 0.34 -3.91 -2.43
CA HIS A 166 -0.11 -4.49 -3.70
C HIS A 166 -0.80 -5.85 -3.52
N GLY A 167 -0.34 -6.71 -2.60
CA GLY A 167 -1.07 -7.93 -2.22
C GLY A 167 -2.42 -7.66 -1.54
N LEU A 168 -2.55 -6.59 -0.75
CA LEU A 168 -3.83 -6.15 -0.21
C LEU A 168 -4.77 -5.65 -1.33
N LEU A 169 -4.25 -4.85 -2.25
CA LEU A 169 -5.01 -4.35 -3.40
C LEU A 169 -5.53 -5.50 -4.28
N GLU A 170 -4.74 -6.56 -4.46
CA GLU A 170 -5.18 -7.80 -5.12
C GLU A 170 -6.35 -8.47 -4.39
N LYS A 171 -6.23 -8.67 -3.07
CA LYS A 171 -7.28 -9.31 -2.26
C LYS A 171 -8.58 -8.52 -2.26
N LEU A 172 -8.52 -7.18 -2.38
CA LEU A 172 -9.69 -6.30 -2.40
C LEU A 172 -10.53 -6.40 -3.68
N ARG A 173 -10.13 -7.21 -4.67
CA ARG A 173 -11.03 -7.63 -5.77
C ARG A 173 -12.15 -8.54 -5.29
N ALA A 174 -11.88 -9.34 -4.27
CA ALA A 174 -12.80 -10.28 -3.65
C ALA A 174 -12.58 -10.26 -2.14
N PRO A 175 -12.93 -9.13 -1.48
CA PRO A 175 -12.64 -8.92 -0.07
C PRO A 175 -13.38 -9.93 0.82
N TYR A 176 -12.83 -10.18 1.99
CA TYR A 176 -13.43 -10.99 3.05
C TYR A 176 -13.23 -10.28 4.40
N ARG A 177 -14.12 -10.55 5.36
CA ARG A 177 -14.19 -9.84 6.65
C ARG A 177 -12.86 -9.67 7.38
N ALA A 178 -12.07 -10.75 7.47
CA ALA A 178 -10.82 -10.79 8.23
C ALA A 178 -9.60 -10.19 7.50
N LEU A 179 -9.81 -9.50 6.37
CA LEU A 179 -8.72 -8.87 5.62
C LEU A 179 -8.17 -7.68 6.41
N THR A 180 -6.87 -7.72 6.74
CA THR A 180 -6.22 -6.74 7.62
C THR A 180 -5.05 -6.07 6.91
N ALA A 181 -5.05 -4.75 6.91
CA ALA A 181 -3.95 -3.92 6.44
C ALA A 181 -2.92 -3.67 7.54
N GLN A 182 -1.75 -3.21 7.14
CA GLN A 182 -0.72 -2.62 8.00
C GLN A 182 -0.76 -1.11 7.80
N ALA A 183 -1.49 -0.42 8.68
CA ALA A 183 -1.74 1.00 8.54
C ALA A 183 -0.52 1.83 8.94
N LEU A 184 0.01 2.63 8.01
CA LEU A 184 0.99 3.67 8.27
C LEU A 184 0.24 5.00 8.45
N ILE A 185 0.34 5.58 9.63
CA ILE A 185 -0.32 6.85 9.96
C ILE A 185 0.55 8.00 9.43
N VAL A 186 -0.06 8.89 8.66
CA VAL A 186 0.63 10.05 8.08
C VAL A 186 -0.15 11.31 8.43
N ASP A 187 0.54 12.27 9.04
CA ASP A 187 -0.05 13.53 9.52
C ASP A 187 -0.21 14.54 8.37
N VAL A 188 -1.09 14.22 7.43
CA VAL A 188 -1.46 15.07 6.30
C VAL A 188 -2.95 14.90 6.00
N ALA A 189 -3.56 15.95 5.44
CA ALA A 189 -4.96 15.90 5.03
C ALA A 189 -5.14 15.14 3.70
N THR A 190 -4.52 15.54 2.58
CA THR A 190 -4.67 14.83 1.29
C THR A 190 -3.58 15.12 0.26
N SER A 191 -3.21 16.39 0.07
CA SER A 191 -2.08 16.74 -0.78
C SER A 191 -0.80 16.21 -0.12
N ASP A 192 0.09 15.64 -0.92
CA ASP A 192 1.42 15.16 -0.49
C ASP A 192 1.45 13.84 0.30
N VAL A 193 0.38 13.03 0.29
CA VAL A 193 0.37 11.70 0.94
C VAL A 193 1.55 10.81 0.52
N ASP A 194 1.85 10.75 -0.79
CA ASP A 194 2.97 9.95 -1.31
C ASP A 194 4.31 10.42 -0.72
N ALA A 195 4.55 11.73 -0.73
CA ALA A 195 5.78 12.32 -0.22
C ALA A 195 5.92 12.16 1.30
N ALA A 196 4.83 12.40 2.05
CA ALA A 196 4.81 12.31 3.50
C ALA A 196 4.98 10.87 3.98
N ALA A 197 4.27 9.90 3.37
CA ALA A 197 4.46 8.48 3.67
C ALA A 197 5.89 8.02 3.33
N ALA A 198 6.42 8.45 2.19
CA ALA A 198 7.79 8.14 1.80
C ALA A 198 8.83 8.74 2.78
N ALA A 199 8.57 9.92 3.35
CA ALA A 199 9.40 10.50 4.40
C ALA A 199 9.36 9.64 5.68
N SER A 200 8.18 9.19 6.12
CA SER A 200 8.03 8.29 7.27
C SER A 200 8.77 6.97 7.07
N ILE A 201 8.72 6.37 5.88
CA ILE A 201 9.43 5.11 5.55
C ILE A 201 10.96 5.32 5.58
N ARG A 202 11.45 6.49 5.16
CA ARG A 202 12.88 6.81 5.16
C ARG A 202 13.41 7.19 6.55
N ALA A 203 12.52 7.52 7.49
CA ALA A 203 12.90 7.97 8.81
C ALA A 203 13.74 6.90 9.55
N PRO A 204 14.73 7.32 10.36
CA PRO A 204 15.41 6.41 11.27
C PRO A 204 14.39 5.74 12.21
N GLY A 205 14.57 4.45 12.47
CA GLY A 205 13.68 3.70 13.37
C GLY A 205 12.43 3.13 12.72
N PHE A 206 12.21 3.32 11.41
CA PHE A 206 11.12 2.65 10.68
C PHE A 206 11.16 1.13 10.92
N ALA A 207 10.09 0.61 11.52
CA ALA A 207 10.00 -0.76 12.01
C ALA A 207 8.52 -1.20 12.07
N PRO A 208 8.23 -2.50 12.23
CA PRO A 208 6.86 -3.01 12.19
C PRO A 208 5.95 -2.42 13.27
N ASP A 209 6.51 -2.01 14.41
CA ASP A 209 5.75 -1.44 15.54
C ASP A 209 5.16 -0.05 15.23
N GLU A 210 5.66 0.62 14.18
CA GLU A 210 5.11 1.88 13.67
C GLU A 210 3.84 1.64 12.82
N LEU A 211 3.56 0.39 12.45
CA LEU A 211 2.39 0.00 11.67
C LEU A 211 1.27 -0.47 12.59
N THR A 212 0.03 -0.08 12.29
CA THR A 212 -1.14 -0.51 13.05
C THR A 212 -1.96 -1.52 12.23
N PRO A 213 -2.11 -2.78 12.69
CA PRO A 213 -3.02 -3.72 12.05
C PRO A 213 -4.45 -3.15 12.01
N LEU A 214 -5.06 -3.05 10.83
CA LEU A 214 -6.37 -2.45 10.62
C LEU A 214 -7.25 -3.41 9.79
N PRO A 215 -8.30 -4.03 10.36
CA PRO A 215 -9.29 -4.78 9.61
C PRO A 215 -10.02 -3.88 8.62
N VAL A 216 -9.83 -4.06 7.32
CA VAL A 216 -10.22 -3.07 6.30
C VAL A 216 -11.74 -2.93 6.15
N ALA A 217 -12.50 -3.95 6.55
CA ALA A 217 -13.96 -3.90 6.59
C ALA A 217 -14.49 -2.84 7.58
N ALA A 218 -13.68 -2.39 8.56
CA ALA A 218 -14.04 -1.32 9.47
C ALA A 218 -14.23 0.03 8.77
N LEU A 219 -13.54 0.23 7.64
CA LEU A 219 -13.53 1.53 6.96
C LEU A 219 -14.92 1.85 6.40
N PRO A 220 -15.38 3.12 6.49
CA PRO A 220 -16.68 3.50 5.97
C PRO A 220 -16.87 3.09 4.50
N GLY A 221 -17.89 2.27 4.23
CA GLY A 221 -18.23 1.78 2.90
C GLY A 221 -17.43 0.55 2.41
N TRP A 222 -16.60 -0.07 3.26
CA TRP A 222 -15.77 -1.23 2.90
C TRP A 222 -16.31 -2.56 3.46
N ASP A 223 -17.33 -2.50 4.32
CA ASP A 223 -18.08 -3.66 4.78
C ASP A 223 -18.91 -4.25 3.63
N THR A 224 -18.38 -5.30 3.00
CA THR A 224 -19.05 -5.98 1.89
C THR A 224 -20.18 -6.91 2.32
N GLU A 225 -20.23 -7.30 3.60
CA GLU A 225 -21.28 -8.14 4.17
C GLU A 225 -22.45 -7.31 4.69
N GLN A 226 -22.32 -5.98 4.71
CA GLN A 226 -23.33 -5.04 5.22
C GLN A 226 -23.78 -5.36 6.65
N ALA A 227 -22.84 -5.86 7.46
CA ALA A 227 -23.05 -6.16 8.87
C ALA A 227 -23.37 -4.90 9.70
N GLY A 228 -22.88 -3.73 9.28
CA GLY A 228 -23.10 -2.46 9.95
C GLY A 228 -22.44 -2.44 11.33
N GLU A 229 -23.14 -1.96 12.37
CA GLU A 229 -22.60 -1.92 13.73
C GLU A 229 -22.16 -3.30 14.25
N ARG A 230 -22.89 -4.36 13.90
CA ARG A 230 -22.63 -5.74 14.36
C ARG A 230 -21.31 -6.29 13.84
N LEU A 231 -20.67 -5.62 12.88
CA LEU A 231 -19.33 -5.96 12.41
C LEU A 231 -18.34 -6.03 13.59
N PHE A 232 -18.45 -5.10 14.55
CA PHE A 232 -17.52 -4.97 15.68
C PHE A 232 -17.77 -5.98 16.83
N ASP A 233 -18.82 -6.79 16.73
CA ASP A 233 -19.11 -7.88 17.67
C ASP A 233 -18.16 -9.08 17.45
N ASP A 234 -17.61 -9.21 16.25
CA ASP A 234 -16.66 -10.25 15.88
C ASP A 234 -15.27 -9.96 16.49
N ARG A 235 -15.04 -10.45 17.70
CA ARG A 235 -13.80 -10.22 18.45
C ARG A 235 -12.60 -11.02 17.94
N GLU A 236 -12.79 -11.96 17.02
CA GLU A 236 -11.67 -12.66 16.38
C GLU A 236 -10.97 -11.73 15.36
N VAL A 237 -11.77 -10.93 14.65
CA VAL A 237 -11.32 -9.92 13.68
C VAL A 237 -11.05 -8.57 14.38
N PHE A 238 -12.02 -8.04 15.12
CA PHE A 238 -11.98 -6.72 15.78
C PHE A 238 -11.50 -6.85 17.23
N ARG A 239 -10.25 -7.31 17.35
CA ARG A 239 -9.59 -7.55 18.65
C ARG A 239 -9.41 -6.25 19.42
N VAL A 240 -9.64 -6.29 20.72
CA VAL A 240 -9.34 -5.16 21.62
C VAL A 240 -7.89 -5.28 22.09
N LYS A 241 -7.15 -4.18 22.04
CA LYS A 241 -5.78 -4.14 22.56
C LYS A 241 -5.84 -4.28 24.08
N ARG A 242 -5.08 -5.24 24.62
CA ARG A 242 -4.93 -5.43 26.07
C ARG A 242 -3.92 -4.44 26.63
#